data_AF-A0A520KA69-F1
#
_entry.id   AF-A0A520KA69-F1
#
_cell.length_a   1.000
_cell.length_b   1.000
_cell.length_c   1.000
_cell.angle_alpha   90.00
_cell.angle_beta   90.00
_cell.angle_gamma   90.00
#
_symmetry.space_group_name_H-M   'P 1'
#
loop_
_entity.id
_entity.type
_entity.pdbx_description
1 polymer ?
#
loop_
_entity_poly.entity_id
_entity_poly.type
_entity_poly.pdbx_seq_one_letter_code
_entity_poly.pdbx_strand_id
1 'polypeptide(L)'
;MRKIIGVVLSVAWVLLVLYPNVPLGVVQVQRELDGLDALVDPDDELVTLVGDHLLITGEQPESWVARNIPWKSDYDVYGNLEYWAHPSETILRGAGDCEDRAILTRSLNAYLNQESEVVVQPGHVYIVRDGQAYFGVSETDSVPEMLWNVVQAIPAGRVLLILGGLIAIWGAVAACGVRSGA
;
A
#
# COMPACT_ATOMS: atom_id res chain seq x y z
N MET A 1 14.14 -32.68 4.27
CA MET A 1 12.70 -32.53 3.96
C MET A 1 11.93 -31.75 5.04
N ARG A 2 11.92 -32.16 6.31
CA ARG A 2 11.13 -31.48 7.37
C ARG A 2 11.49 -30.01 7.64
N LYS A 3 12.78 -29.66 7.62
CA LYS A 3 13.22 -28.26 7.73
C LYS A 3 12.72 -27.40 6.55
N ILE A 4 12.71 -27.95 5.34
CA ILE A 4 12.20 -27.26 4.15
C ILE A 4 10.70 -27.00 4.30
N ILE A 5 9.94 -28.00 4.76
CA ILE A 5 8.51 -27.83 5.07
C ILE A 5 8.31 -26.73 6.12
N GLY A 6 9.10 -26.72 7.19
CA GLY A 6 9.05 -25.65 8.20
C GLY A 6 9.28 -24.25 7.62
N VAL A 7 10.26 -24.09 6.72
CA VAL A 7 10.51 -22.83 6.03
C VAL A 7 9.33 -22.44 5.14
N VAL A 8 8.81 -23.35 4.32
CA VAL A 8 7.66 -23.09 3.43
C VAL A 8 6.43 -22.66 4.24
N LEU A 9 6.12 -23.37 5.32
CA LEU A 9 5.01 -23.00 6.21
C LEU A 9 5.25 -21.67 6.91
N SER A 10 6.50 -21.34 7.27
CA SER A 10 6.83 -20.05 7.88
C SER A 10 6.57 -18.89 6.90
N VAL A 11 7.01 -19.04 5.65
CA VAL A 11 6.77 -18.04 4.59
C VAL A 11 5.27 -17.91 4.32
N ALA A 12 4.57 -19.03 4.14
CA ALA A 12 3.12 -19.02 3.93
C ALA A 12 2.37 -18.37 5.11
N TRP A 13 2.80 -18.62 6.34
CA TRP A 13 2.21 -17.99 7.54
C TRP A 13 2.44 -16.48 7.56
N VAL A 14 3.67 -16.03 7.32
CA VAL A 14 3.98 -14.59 7.26
C VAL A 14 3.16 -13.91 6.18
N LEU A 15 3.11 -14.49 4.97
CA LEU A 15 2.30 -13.94 3.87
C LEU A 15 0.82 -13.87 4.23
N LEU A 16 0.25 -14.90 4.86
CA LEU A 16 -1.15 -14.90 5.28
C LEU A 16 -1.44 -13.80 6.33
N VAL A 17 -0.50 -13.53 7.24
CA VAL A 17 -0.68 -12.49 8.26
C VAL A 17 -0.48 -11.08 7.68
N LEU A 18 0.42 -10.89 6.72
CA LEU A 18 0.66 -9.59 6.07
C LEU A 18 -0.38 -9.29 4.98
N TYR A 19 -0.84 -10.30 4.25
CA TYR A 19 -1.80 -10.19 3.15
C TYR A 19 -3.01 -11.13 3.35
N PRO A 20 -3.81 -10.94 4.41
CA PRO A 20 -4.97 -11.78 4.68
C PRO A 20 -6.06 -11.63 3.61
N ASN A 21 -6.12 -10.49 2.91
CA ASN A 21 -7.04 -10.28 1.80
C ASN A 21 -6.40 -10.75 0.49
N VAL A 22 -6.38 -12.07 0.30
CA VAL A 22 -5.72 -12.74 -0.84
C VAL A 22 -6.22 -12.24 -2.20
N PRO A 23 -7.52 -12.01 -2.46
CA PRO A 23 -7.97 -11.45 -3.72
C PRO A 23 -7.33 -10.09 -4.03
N LEU A 24 -7.27 -9.18 -3.06
CA LEU A 24 -6.61 -7.89 -3.24
C LEU A 24 -5.08 -8.04 -3.36
N GLY A 25 -4.49 -9.03 -2.69
CA GLY A 25 -3.06 -9.33 -2.86
C GLY A 25 -2.71 -9.76 -4.29
N VAL A 26 -3.58 -10.52 -4.96
CA VAL A 26 -3.39 -10.88 -6.39
C VAL A 26 -3.50 -9.65 -7.28
N VAL A 27 -4.47 -8.76 -7.01
CA VAL A 27 -4.61 -7.49 -7.73
C VAL A 27 -3.37 -6.62 -7.54
N GLN A 28 -2.86 -6.50 -6.31
CA GLN A 28 -1.67 -5.72 -6.01
C GLN A 28 -0.44 -6.19 -6.79
N VAL A 29 -0.21 -7.51 -6.86
CA VAL A 29 0.91 -8.06 -7.65
C VAL A 29 0.81 -7.63 -9.12
N GLN A 30 -0.39 -7.63 -9.70
CA GLN A 30 -0.58 -7.16 -11.06
C GLN A 30 -0.29 -5.65 -11.19
N ARG A 31 -0.75 -4.84 -10.24
CA ARG A 31 -0.54 -3.39 -10.24
C ARG A 31 0.94 -3.00 -10.08
N GLU A 32 1.69 -3.72 -9.25
CA GLU A 32 3.14 -3.52 -9.13
C GLU A 32 3.88 -3.86 -10.43
N LEU A 33 3.42 -4.90 -11.15
CA LEU A 33 4.00 -5.28 -12.45
C LEU A 33 3.67 -4.26 -13.54
N ASP A 34 2.47 -3.70 -13.53
CA ASP A 34 2.03 -2.69 -14.50
C ASP A 34 2.67 -1.31 -14.21
N GLY A 35 2.99 -1.06 -12.94
CA GLY A 35 3.59 0.19 -12.47
C GLY A 35 2.56 1.23 -12.05
N LEU A 36 2.99 2.16 -11.21
CA LEU A 36 2.11 3.13 -10.57
C LEU A 36 1.39 4.04 -11.59
N ASP A 37 2.08 4.43 -12.66
CA ASP A 37 1.51 5.29 -13.71
C ASP A 37 0.32 4.63 -14.42
N ALA A 38 0.23 3.29 -14.44
CA ALA A 38 -0.89 2.56 -15.04
C ALA A 38 -2.19 2.70 -14.24
N LEU A 39 -2.13 3.17 -12.99
CA LEU A 39 -3.29 3.42 -12.14
C LEU A 39 -3.84 4.84 -12.25
N VAL A 40 -3.14 5.72 -12.96
CA VAL A 40 -3.62 7.07 -13.22
C VAL A 40 -4.71 7.01 -14.29
N ASP A 41 -5.93 7.37 -13.92
CA ASP A 41 -7.08 7.33 -14.81
C ASP A 41 -7.89 8.65 -14.73
N PRO A 42 -7.62 9.63 -15.61
CA PRO A 42 -8.38 10.87 -15.65
C PRO A 42 -9.81 10.69 -16.18
N ASP A 43 -10.11 9.58 -16.86
CA ASP A 43 -11.40 9.32 -17.50
C ASP A 43 -12.33 8.48 -16.58
N ASP A 44 -11.87 8.08 -15.40
CA ASP A 44 -12.66 7.39 -14.39
C ASP A 44 -13.92 8.20 -13.98
N GLU A 45 -15.05 7.53 -13.82
CA GLU A 45 -16.35 8.19 -13.55
C GLU A 45 -16.34 9.04 -12.27
N LEU A 46 -15.65 8.59 -11.21
CA LEU A 46 -15.57 9.34 -9.97
C LEU A 46 -14.52 10.46 -10.06
N VAL A 47 -13.45 10.27 -10.82
CA VAL A 47 -12.48 11.33 -11.11
C VAL A 47 -13.13 12.44 -11.90
N THR A 48 -13.88 12.14 -12.95
CA THR A 48 -14.60 13.14 -13.76
C THR A 48 -15.64 13.89 -12.92
N LEU A 49 -16.40 13.18 -12.07
CA LEU A 49 -17.38 13.80 -11.16
C LEU A 49 -16.72 14.78 -10.17
N VAL A 50 -15.62 14.37 -9.54
CA VAL A 50 -14.87 15.25 -8.62
C VAL A 50 -14.21 16.38 -9.42
N GLY A 51 -13.62 16.09 -10.58
CA GLY A 51 -12.98 17.06 -11.46
C GLY A 51 -13.93 18.18 -11.91
N ASP A 52 -15.16 17.84 -12.30
CA ASP A 52 -16.21 18.81 -12.64
C ASP A 52 -16.56 19.71 -11.46
N HIS A 53 -16.64 19.14 -10.25
CA HIS A 53 -16.83 19.92 -9.04
C HIS A 53 -15.66 20.89 -8.79
N LEU A 54 -14.42 20.47 -9.04
CA LEU A 54 -13.23 21.32 -8.93
C LEU A 54 -13.22 22.45 -9.98
N LEU A 55 -13.65 22.18 -11.22
CA LEU A 55 -13.83 23.22 -12.25
C LEU A 55 -14.83 24.29 -11.82
N ILE A 56 -15.95 23.89 -11.20
CA ILE A 56 -16.98 24.83 -10.72
C ILE A 56 -16.49 25.65 -9.54
N THR A 57 -15.79 25.02 -8.59
CA THR A 57 -15.36 25.66 -7.34
C THR A 57 -14.05 26.43 -7.46
N GLY A 58 -13.23 26.13 -8.46
CA GLY A 58 -11.86 26.63 -8.59
C GLY A 58 -10.88 26.04 -7.57
N GLU A 59 -11.30 25.04 -6.81
CA GLU A 59 -10.44 24.35 -5.86
C GLU A 59 -9.37 23.52 -6.59
N GLN A 60 -8.14 23.51 -6.06
CA GLN A 60 -7.04 22.70 -6.59
C GLN A 60 -7.15 21.24 -6.13
N PRO A 61 -6.83 20.25 -6.99
CA PRO A 61 -6.88 18.83 -6.64
C PRO A 61 -6.14 18.48 -5.35
N GLU A 62 -4.93 19.03 -5.16
CA GLU A 62 -4.12 18.74 -3.97
C GLU A 62 -4.80 19.19 -2.67
N SER A 63 -5.49 20.34 -2.70
CA SER A 63 -6.24 20.85 -1.55
C SER A 63 -7.47 20.00 -1.26
N TRP A 64 -8.16 19.56 -2.32
CA TRP A 64 -9.35 18.75 -2.17
C TRP A 64 -9.00 17.37 -1.61
N VAL A 65 -7.98 16.72 -2.17
CA VAL A 65 -7.51 15.41 -1.70
C VAL A 65 -6.99 15.52 -0.27
N ALA A 66 -6.20 16.55 0.06
CA ALA A 66 -5.71 16.73 1.43
C ALA A 66 -6.82 16.87 2.47
N ARG A 67 -7.95 17.47 2.09
CA ARG A 67 -9.09 17.68 2.99
C ARG A 67 -10.01 16.46 3.07
N ASN A 68 -10.28 15.81 1.94
CA ASN A 68 -11.32 14.80 1.83
C ASN A 68 -10.80 13.36 1.95
N ILE A 69 -9.51 13.14 1.69
CA ILE A 69 -8.87 11.81 1.76
C ILE A 69 -7.86 11.82 2.93
N PRO A 70 -8.31 11.59 4.17
CA PRO A 70 -7.44 11.42 5.31
C PRO A 70 -6.46 10.26 5.10
N TRP A 71 -5.24 10.44 5.61
CA TRP A 71 -4.22 9.38 5.60
C TRP A 71 -4.68 8.21 6.46
N LYS A 72 -4.65 7.01 5.88
CA LYS A 72 -4.80 5.72 6.58
C LYS A 72 -3.96 4.68 5.87
N SER A 73 -3.32 3.82 6.66
CA SER A 73 -2.53 2.72 6.12
C SER A 73 -3.41 1.73 5.34
N ASP A 74 -2.81 1.02 4.39
CA ASP A 74 -3.45 -0.08 3.70
C ASP A 74 -3.98 -1.19 4.61
N TYR A 75 -3.36 -1.38 5.79
CA TYR A 75 -3.90 -2.30 6.77
C TYR A 75 -5.28 -1.88 7.28
N ASP A 76 -5.50 -0.58 7.44
CA ASP A 76 -6.77 -0.03 7.92
C ASP A 76 -7.83 0.03 6.81
N VAL A 77 -7.41 0.25 5.56
CA VAL A 77 -8.32 0.44 4.42
C VAL A 77 -8.64 -0.88 3.70
N TYR A 78 -7.60 -1.67 3.40
CA TYR A 78 -7.69 -2.87 2.54
C TYR A 78 -7.35 -4.18 3.27
N GLY A 79 -6.72 -4.08 4.44
CA GLY A 79 -6.35 -5.22 5.28
C GLY A 79 -5.02 -5.87 4.93
N ASN A 80 -4.30 -5.36 3.95
CA ASN A 80 -3.00 -5.86 3.50
C ASN A 80 -1.88 -4.90 3.89
N LEU A 81 -0.64 -5.38 3.82
CA LEU A 81 0.54 -4.54 4.08
C LEU A 81 0.68 -3.39 3.08
N GLU A 82 0.28 -3.64 1.83
CA GLU A 82 0.38 -2.73 0.69
C GLU A 82 -0.79 -3.02 -0.27
N TYR A 83 -1.39 -1.97 -0.85
CA TYR A 83 -2.39 -2.00 -1.90
C TYR A 83 -2.53 -0.65 -2.62
N TRP A 84 -1.96 -0.54 -3.82
CA TRP A 84 -2.07 0.66 -4.65
C TRP A 84 -3.48 0.78 -5.23
N ALA A 85 -4.29 1.70 -4.75
CA ALA A 85 -5.69 1.81 -5.16
C ALA A 85 -5.87 2.58 -6.48
N HIS A 86 -6.87 2.17 -7.26
CA HIS A 86 -7.39 2.97 -8.36
C HIS A 86 -8.01 4.27 -7.81
N PRO A 87 -7.99 5.41 -8.51
CA PRO A 87 -8.56 6.67 -7.99
C PRO A 87 -10.02 6.54 -7.51
N SER A 88 -10.84 5.75 -8.20
CA SER A 88 -12.22 5.45 -7.78
C SER A 88 -12.29 4.70 -6.44
N GLU A 89 -11.37 3.78 -6.19
CA GLU A 89 -11.30 3.04 -4.93
C GLU A 89 -10.97 4.00 -3.79
N THR A 90 -9.98 4.89 -3.97
CA THR A 90 -9.62 5.94 -3.01
C THR A 90 -10.80 6.86 -2.69
N ILE A 91 -11.54 7.30 -3.71
CA ILE A 91 -12.75 8.13 -3.54
C ILE A 91 -13.83 7.38 -2.77
N LEU A 92 -14.13 6.12 -3.13
CA LEU A 92 -15.17 5.31 -2.49
C LEU A 92 -14.83 4.96 -1.04
N ARG A 93 -13.55 4.74 -0.73
CA ARG A 93 -13.07 4.47 0.62
C ARG A 93 -13.01 5.74 1.47
N GLY A 94 -12.82 6.89 0.83
CA GLY A 94 -12.68 8.18 1.51
C GLY A 94 -11.46 8.24 2.41
N ALA A 95 -10.43 7.45 2.12
CA ALA A 95 -9.15 7.39 2.82
C ALA A 95 -8.14 6.63 1.94
N GLY A 96 -6.86 6.91 2.15
CA GLY A 96 -5.73 6.24 1.51
C GLY A 96 -4.43 6.84 2.03
N ASP A 97 -3.32 6.14 1.89
CA ASP A 97 -2.00 6.60 2.28
C ASP A 97 -1.31 7.32 1.10
N CYS A 98 0.00 7.15 0.92
CA CYS A 98 0.80 8.10 0.16
C CYS A 98 0.54 7.99 -1.35
N GLU A 99 0.57 6.77 -1.87
CA GLU A 99 0.41 6.46 -3.27
C GLU A 99 -1.04 6.54 -3.72
N ASP A 100 -2.00 6.09 -2.89
CA ASP A 100 -3.44 6.29 -3.13
C ASP A 100 -3.79 7.77 -3.39
N ARG A 101 -3.24 8.65 -2.54
CA ARG A 101 -3.45 10.10 -2.64
C ARG A 101 -2.73 10.68 -3.84
N ALA A 102 -1.53 10.18 -4.15
CA ALA A 102 -0.78 10.62 -5.32
C ALA A 102 -1.48 10.23 -6.62
N ILE A 103 -1.88 8.96 -6.77
CA ILE A 103 -2.61 8.44 -7.94
C ILE A 103 -3.89 9.26 -8.19
N LEU A 104 -4.70 9.45 -7.15
CA LEU A 104 -5.94 10.24 -7.27
C LEU A 104 -5.65 11.70 -7.66
N THR A 105 -4.68 12.33 -7.01
CA THR A 105 -4.31 13.71 -7.31
C THR A 105 -3.79 13.85 -8.73
N ARG A 106 -2.96 12.91 -9.21
CA ARG A 106 -2.44 12.90 -10.57
C ARG A 106 -3.56 12.76 -11.60
N SER A 107 -4.53 11.89 -11.32
CA SER A 107 -5.70 11.66 -12.18
C SER A 107 -6.57 12.92 -12.29
N LEU A 108 -6.84 13.59 -11.16
CA LEU A 108 -7.57 14.86 -11.13
C LEU A 108 -6.80 16.00 -11.85
N ASN A 109 -5.49 16.11 -11.63
CA ASN A 109 -4.66 17.08 -12.35
C ASN A 109 -4.70 16.83 -13.87
N ALA A 110 -4.58 15.57 -14.30
CA ALA A 110 -4.69 15.21 -15.71
C ALA A 110 -6.07 15.56 -16.29
N TYR A 111 -7.16 15.27 -15.58
CA TYR A 111 -8.51 15.67 -15.99
C TYR A 111 -8.64 17.19 -16.19
N LEU A 112 -8.05 17.98 -15.29
CA LEU A 112 -8.06 19.44 -15.35
C LEU A 112 -7.04 20.03 -16.33
N ASN A 113 -6.35 19.21 -17.12
CA ASN A 113 -5.25 19.62 -18.01
C ASN A 113 -4.12 20.36 -17.27
N GLN A 114 -3.83 19.92 -16.04
CA GLN A 114 -2.76 20.43 -15.20
C GLN A 114 -1.61 19.41 -15.20
N GLU A 115 -0.42 19.88 -15.56
CA GLU A 115 0.78 19.05 -15.54
C GLU A 115 1.24 18.79 -14.10
N SER A 116 1.51 17.53 -13.79
CA SER A 116 2.06 17.12 -12.48
C SER A 116 2.76 15.78 -12.63
N GLU A 117 3.74 15.52 -11.78
CA GLU A 117 4.56 14.31 -11.79
C GLU A 117 4.34 13.50 -10.52
N VAL A 118 4.25 12.18 -10.65
CA VAL A 118 4.29 11.28 -9.50
C VAL A 118 5.74 10.94 -9.20
N VAL A 119 6.18 11.18 -7.97
CA VAL A 119 7.54 10.90 -7.53
C VAL A 119 7.51 9.76 -6.52
N VAL A 120 8.26 8.71 -6.83
CA VAL A 120 8.45 7.54 -5.97
C VAL A 120 9.80 7.63 -5.27
N GLN A 121 9.80 7.62 -3.95
CA GLN A 121 10.97 7.57 -3.09
C GLN A 121 10.93 6.32 -2.21
N PRO A 122 12.05 5.93 -1.58
CA PRO A 122 12.04 4.85 -0.60
C PRO A 122 10.97 5.10 0.49
N GLY A 123 9.95 4.22 0.51
CA GLY A 123 8.87 4.24 1.49
C GLY A 123 7.88 5.40 1.38
N HIS A 124 7.83 6.13 0.26
CA HIS A 124 6.88 7.24 0.09
C HIS A 124 6.60 7.57 -1.38
N VAL A 125 5.37 7.97 -1.68
CA VAL A 125 4.94 8.45 -3.00
C VAL A 125 4.27 9.80 -2.84
N TYR A 126 4.57 10.74 -3.74
CA TYR A 126 4.02 12.09 -3.67
C TYR A 126 3.89 12.73 -5.06
N ILE A 127 3.26 13.91 -5.11
CA ILE A 127 3.07 14.67 -6.36
C ILE A 127 3.93 15.92 -6.37
N VAL A 128 4.53 16.22 -7.52
CA VAL A 128 5.12 17.52 -7.82
C VAL A 128 4.29 18.24 -8.87
N ARG A 129 3.90 19.47 -8.58
CA ARG A 129 3.29 20.38 -9.56
C ARG A 129 3.89 21.77 -9.39
N ASP A 130 4.24 22.41 -10.51
CA ASP A 130 4.86 23.74 -10.53
C ASP A 130 6.12 23.85 -9.64
N GLY A 131 6.88 22.74 -9.49
CA GLY A 131 8.06 22.65 -8.63
C GLY A 131 7.76 22.52 -7.13
N GLN A 132 6.48 22.45 -6.74
CA GLN A 132 6.05 22.24 -5.36
C GLN A 132 5.68 20.77 -5.12
N ALA A 133 6.22 20.19 -4.04
CA ALA A 133 5.85 18.86 -3.56
C ALA A 133 4.60 18.92 -2.67
N TYR A 134 3.68 17.99 -2.87
CA TYR A 134 2.45 17.82 -2.10
C TYR A 134 2.42 16.47 -1.41
N PHE A 135 1.85 16.40 -0.20
CA PHE A 135 1.83 15.21 0.66
C PHE A 135 3.17 14.82 1.31
N GLY A 136 4.14 15.75 1.32
CA GLY A 136 5.44 15.56 1.97
C GLY A 136 6.44 14.80 1.11
N VAL A 137 7.70 14.88 1.50
CA VAL A 137 8.84 14.19 0.86
C VAL A 137 9.43 13.23 1.90
N SER A 138 9.92 12.06 1.48
CA SER A 138 10.53 11.11 2.40
C SER A 138 11.87 11.65 2.92
N GLU A 139 12.13 11.45 4.21
CA GLU A 139 13.48 11.59 4.79
C GLU A 139 14.24 10.26 4.77
N THR A 140 13.65 9.19 4.21
CA THR A 140 14.27 7.86 4.17
C THR A 140 15.36 7.82 3.10
N ASP A 141 16.61 7.79 3.54
CA ASP A 141 17.77 7.90 2.65
C ASP A 141 18.28 6.54 2.16
N SER A 142 17.76 5.41 2.68
CA SER A 142 18.29 4.09 2.37
C SER A 142 17.26 2.94 2.39
N VAL A 143 17.53 1.91 1.60
CA VAL A 143 16.69 0.68 1.55
C VAL A 143 16.61 -0.05 2.91
N PRO A 144 17.69 -0.20 3.69
CA PRO A 144 17.60 -0.83 5.00
C PRO A 144 16.69 -0.08 5.97
N GLU A 145 16.72 1.25 5.93
CA GLU A 145 15.84 2.10 6.75
C GLU A 145 14.39 1.99 6.30
N MET A 146 14.14 2.00 4.98
CA MET A 146 12.81 1.74 4.42
C MET A 146 12.24 0.39 4.90
N LEU A 147 13.02 -0.69 4.81
CA LEU A 147 12.60 -2.01 5.29
C LEU A 147 12.33 -2.03 6.79
N TRP A 148 13.11 -1.28 7.57
CA TRP A 148 12.89 -1.15 9.00
C TRP A 148 11.60 -0.39 9.32
N ASN A 149 11.32 0.70 8.58
CA ASN A 149 10.09 1.47 8.72
C ASN A 149 8.86 0.62 8.38
N VAL A 150 8.94 -0.22 7.33
CA VAL A 150 7.88 -1.20 7.00
C VAL A 150 7.64 -2.16 8.17
N VAL A 151 8.71 -2.69 8.78
CA VAL A 151 8.57 -3.59 9.94
C VAL A 151 7.92 -2.86 11.13
N GLN A 152 8.29 -1.61 11.39
CA GLN A 152 7.70 -0.79 12.45
C GLN A 152 6.23 -0.44 12.20
N ALA A 153 5.82 -0.33 10.94
CA ALA A 153 4.43 -0.04 10.55
C ALA A 153 3.48 -1.24 10.74
N ILE A 154 4.01 -2.48 10.87
CA ILE A 154 3.16 -3.66 11.08
C ILE A 154 2.44 -3.56 12.44
N PRO A 155 1.10 -3.64 12.48
CA PRO A 155 0.35 -3.60 13.73
C PRO A 155 0.84 -4.64 14.74
N ALA A 156 0.99 -4.27 16.01
CA ALA A 156 1.53 -5.14 17.06
C ALA A 156 0.80 -6.50 17.15
N GLY A 157 -0.52 -6.51 16.95
CA GLY A 157 -1.31 -7.74 16.90
C GLY A 157 -0.86 -8.70 15.80
N ARG A 158 -0.50 -8.19 14.61
CA ARG A 158 0.03 -8.99 13.51
C ARG A 158 1.44 -9.49 13.79
N VAL A 159 2.30 -8.66 14.41
CA VAL A 159 3.64 -9.11 14.86
C VAL A 159 3.51 -10.29 15.84
N LEU A 160 2.61 -10.20 16.82
CA LEU A 160 2.35 -11.31 17.75
C LEU A 160 1.85 -12.57 17.05
N LEU A 161 0.97 -12.44 16.04
CA LEU A 161 0.50 -13.56 15.22
C LEU A 161 1.64 -14.20 14.43
N ILE A 162 2.51 -13.39 13.80
CA ILE A 162 3.70 -13.87 13.09
C ILE A 162 4.57 -14.68 14.04
N LEU A 163 4.99 -14.09 15.16
CA LEU A 163 5.88 -14.74 16.12
C LEU A 163 5.26 -16.01 16.71
N GLY A 164 3.99 -15.96 17.11
CA GLY A 164 3.27 -17.10 17.67
C GLY A 164 3.16 -18.26 16.68
N GLY A 165 2.80 -18.00 15.43
CA GLY A 165 2.72 -19.03 14.40
C GLY A 165 4.08 -19.61 14.03
N LEU A 166 5.14 -18.79 13.95
CA LEU A 166 6.49 -19.28 13.74
C LEU A 166 6.94 -20.22 14.87
N ILE A 167 6.69 -19.85 16.14
CA ILE A 167 6.99 -20.69 17.30
C ILE A 167 6.24 -22.03 17.19
N ALA A 168 4.95 -22.00 16.82
CA ALA A 168 4.15 -23.21 16.67
C ALA A 168 4.67 -24.13 15.54
N ILE A 169 4.98 -23.56 14.37
CA ILE A 169 5.52 -24.30 13.22
C ILE A 169 6.83 -24.99 13.59
N TRP A 170 7.78 -24.24 14.17
CA TRP A 170 9.10 -24.79 14.50
C TRP A 170 9.06 -25.72 15.71
N GLY A 171 8.17 -25.48 16.68
CA GLY A 171 7.89 -26.40 17.77
C GLY A 171 7.39 -27.76 17.28
N ALA A 172 6.47 -27.76 16.30
CA ALA A 172 5.97 -28.99 15.68
C ALA A 172 7.06 -29.73 14.86
N VAL A 173 7.87 -28.99 14.10
CA VAL A 173 8.99 -29.56 13.33
C VAL A 173 10.01 -30.24 14.26
N ALA A 174 10.33 -29.62 15.40
CA ALA A 174 11.22 -30.18 16.40
C ALA A 174 10.63 -31.43 17.09
N ALA A 175 9.37 -31.37 17.54
CA ALA A 175 8.70 -32.48 18.23
C ALA A 175 8.57 -33.74 17.36
N CYS A 176 8.29 -33.57 16.06
CA CYS A 176 8.26 -34.68 15.10
C CYS A 176 9.65 -35.32 14.90
N GLY A 177 10.74 -34.55 15.03
CA GLY A 177 12.11 -35.05 14.93
C GLY A 177 12.52 -35.99 16.07
N VAL A 178 12.01 -35.74 17.28
CA VAL A 178 12.30 -36.54 18.48
C VAL A 178 11.66 -37.94 18.40
N ARG A 179 10.47 -38.07 17.79
CA ARG A 179 9.76 -39.35 17.69
C ARG A 179 10.31 -40.34 16.65
N SER A 180 11.20 -39.90 15.74
CA SER A 180 11.79 -40.76 14.70
C SER A 180 13.18 -41.30 15.05
N GLY A 181 13.69 -41.00 16.24
CA GLY A 181 15.00 -41.43 16.74
C GLY A 181 14.96 -42.39 17.93
N ALA A 182 13.78 -42.91 18.27
CA ALA A 182 13.55 -43.97 19.26
C ALA A 182 12.93 -45.18 18.56
#